data_AF-A0A1M5S5E6-F1
#
_entry.id   AF-A0A1M5S5E6-F1
#
_cell.length_a   1.000
_cell.length_b   1.000
_cell.length_c   1.000
_cell.angle_alpha   90.00
_cell.angle_beta   90.00
_cell.angle_gamma   90.00
#
_symmetry.space_group_name_H-M   'P 1'
#
loop_
_entity.id
_entity.type
_entity.pdbx_description
1 polymer ?
#
loop_
_entity_poly.entity_id
_entity_poly.type
_entity_poly.pdbx_seq_one_letter_code
_entity_poly.pdbx_strand_id
1 'polypeptide(L)' 'MSHKYLTMDDRNKIEVLNKEGYSARKIANILGFHHSTISRELKRCKAEYSAVDSQKYYQELSMKKGRKS' A
#
# COMPACT_ATOMS: atom_id res chain seq x y z
N MET A 1 14.55 -14.90 2.27
CA MET A 1 13.63 -14.03 1.49
C MET A 1 13.41 -12.76 2.29
N SER A 2 13.95 -11.62 1.86
CA SER A 2 13.76 -10.36 2.57
C SER A 2 12.38 -9.81 2.23
N HIS A 3 11.50 -9.69 3.23
CA HIS A 3 10.15 -9.19 3.03
C HIS A 3 10.17 -7.66 3.03
N LYS A 4 10.14 -7.04 1.84
CA LYS A 4 10.09 -5.57 1.72
C LYS A 4 8.67 -5.09 2.02
N TYR A 5 8.53 -4.31 3.09
CA TYR A 5 7.27 -3.64 3.41
C TYR A 5 7.18 -2.31 2.67
N LEU A 6 5.95 -1.94 2.29
CA LEU A 6 5.67 -0.59 1.79
C LEU A 6 5.88 0.41 2.92
N THR A 7 6.79 1.36 2.67
CA THR A 7 7.02 2.52 3.53
C THR A 7 6.00 3.63 3.23
N MET A 8 6.02 4.71 4.01
CA MET A 8 5.19 5.87 3.72
C MET A 8 5.51 6.52 2.37
N ASP A 9 6.79 6.59 2.04
CA ASP A 9 7.24 7.12 0.75
C ASP A 9 6.74 6.27 -0.42
N ASP A 10 6.80 4.94 -0.29
CA ASP A 10 6.25 4.03 -1.30
C ASP A 10 4.73 4.26 -1.49
N ARG A 11 3.98 4.45 -0.40
CA ARG A 11 2.53 4.74 -0.45
C ARG A 11 2.23 6.06 -1.15
N ASN A 12 2.99 7.11 -0.84
CA ASN A 12 2.85 8.42 -1.50
C ASN A 12 3.09 8.31 -3.01
N LYS A 13 4.13 7.55 -3.42
CA LYS A 13 4.41 7.30 -4.84
C LYS A 13 3.28 6.52 -5.53
N ILE A 14 2.73 5.51 -4.85
CA ILE A 14 1.57 4.75 -5.37
C ILE A 14 0.37 5.68 -5.55
N GLU A 15 0.11 6.59 -4.62
CA GLU A 15 -1.00 7.54 -4.72
C GLU A 15 -0.87 8.45 -5.94
N VAL A 16 0.29 9.07 -6.14
CA VAL A 16 0.54 9.94 -7.30
C VAL A 16 0.36 9.16 -8.60
N LEU A 17 0.99 7.99 -8.72
CA LEU A 17 0.91 7.18 -9.94
C LEU A 17 -0.51 6.65 -10.20
N ASN A 18 -1.26 6.30 -9.16
CA ASN A 18 -2.64 5.87 -9.29
C ASN A 18 -3.55 7.00 -9.76
N LYS A 19 -3.33 8.23 -9.26
CA LYS A 19 -4.05 9.44 -9.73
C LYS A 19 -3.72 9.78 -11.18
N GLU A 20 -2.50 9.53 -11.62
CA GLU A 20 -2.11 9.64 -13.03
C GLU A 20 -2.70 8.53 -13.93
N GLY A 21 -3.46 7.57 -13.36
CA GLY A 21 -4.14 6.51 -14.12
C GLY A 21 -3.26 5.31 -14.46
N TYR A 22 -2.11 5.15 -13.79
CA TYR A 22 -1.24 4.00 -14.02
C TYR A 22 -1.88 2.72 -13.47
N SER A 23 -1.78 1.63 -14.23
CA SER A 23 -2.24 0.32 -13.74
C SER A 23 -1.35 -0.18 -12.61
N ALA A 24 -1.92 -0.99 -11.70
CA ALA A 24 -1.19 -1.59 -10.59
C ALA A 24 0.09 -2.34 -11.04
N ARG A 25 0.07 -2.95 -12.23
CA ARG A 25 1.23 -3.66 -12.79
C ARG A 25 2.32 -2.70 -13.25
N LYS A 26 1.95 -1.56 -13.84
CA LYS A 26 2.91 -0.53 -14.25
C LYS A 26 3.56 0.12 -13.02
N ILE A 27 2.76 0.44 -12.01
CA ILE A 27 3.24 0.96 -10.72
C ILE A 27 4.21 -0.02 -10.06
N ALA A 28 3.88 -1.31 -10.05
CA ALA A 28 4.72 -2.35 -9.48
C ALA A 28 6.09 -2.44 -10.16
N ASN A 29 6.12 -2.37 -11.50
CA ASN A 29 7.37 -2.35 -12.26
C ASN A 29 8.23 -1.11 -11.95
N ILE A 30 7.61 0.07 -11.80
CA ILE A 30 8.31 1.33 -11.48
C ILE A 30 8.94 1.27 -10.08
N LEU A 31 8.19 0.80 -9.09
CA LEU A 31 8.62 0.77 -7.69
C LEU A 31 9.42 -0.48 -7.31
N GLY A 32 9.57 -1.43 -8.23
CA GLY A 32 10.26 -2.70 -8.00
C GLY A 32 9.54 -3.61 -6.99
N PHE A 33 8.21 -3.54 -6.94
CA PHE A 33 7.40 -4.43 -6.11
C PHE A 33 6.70 -5.48 -6.96
N HIS A 34 6.25 -6.56 -6.31
CA HIS A 34 5.38 -7.52 -6.97
C HIS A 34 4.00 -6.91 -7.22
N HIS A 35 3.40 -7.17 -8.39
CA HIS A 35 2.11 -6.58 -8.78
C HIS A 35 0.97 -6.89 -7.80
N SER A 36 1.01 -8.06 -7.14
CA SER A 36 0.02 -8.42 -6.11
C SER A 36 0.11 -7.53 -4.87
N THR A 37 1.30 -7.05 -4.51
CA THR A 37 1.50 -6.11 -3.39
C THR A 37 0.81 -4.79 -3.67
N ILE A 38 1.03 -4.21 -4.85
CA ILE A 38 0.37 -2.97 -5.27
C ILE A 38 -1.14 -3.16 -5.41
N SER A 39 -1.60 -4.27 -5.98
CA SER A 39 -3.04 -4.53 -6.10
C SER A 39 -3.74 -4.63 -4.74
N ARG A 40 -3.13 -5.29 -3.75
CA ARG A 40 -3.67 -5.35 -2.39
C ARG A 40 -3.63 -4.00 -1.70
N GLU A 41 -2.58 -3.23 -1.94
CA GLU A 41 -2.43 -1.87 -1.42
C GLU A 41 -3.53 -0.95 -1.93
N LEU A 42 -3.79 -0.93 -3.24
CA LEU A 42 -4.85 -0.12 -3.85
C LEU A 42 -6.25 -0.52 -3.34
N LYS A 43 -6.49 -1.82 -3.12
CA LYS A 43 -7.76 -2.34 -2.57
C LYS A 43 -7.98 -2.05 -1.08
N ARG A 44 -6.99 -1.49 -0.40
CA ARG A 44 -7.04 -1.25 1.05
C ARG A 44 -8.01 -0.10 1.40
N CYS A 45 -8.16 0.87 0.49
CA CYS A 45 -9.17 1.92 0.58
C CYS A 45 -10.42 1.49 -0.19
N LYS A 46 -11.62 1.77 0.35
CA LYS A 46 -12.90 1.41 -0.30
C LYS A 46 -13.27 2.31 -1.49
N ALA A 47 -12.66 3.49 -1.56
CA ALA A 47 -12.93 4.52 -2.57
C ALA A 47 -11.64 4.81 -3.34
N GLU A 48 -11.33 6.09 -3.56
CA GLU A 48 -10.05 6.50 -4.09
C GLU A 48 -8.91 6.11 -3.14
N TYR A 49 -7.78 5.69 -3.71
CA TYR A 49 -6.61 5.34 -2.91
C TYR A 49 -5.96 6.60 -2.33
N SER A 50 -5.73 6.58 -1.02
CA SER A 50 -5.05 7.63 -0.25
C SER A 50 -3.94 6.99 0.57
N ALA A 51 -2.71 7.51 0.43
CA ALA A 51 -1.55 6.99 1.15
C ALA A 51 -1.73 7.13 2.67
N VAL A 52 -2.36 8.23 3.12
CA VAL A 52 -2.63 8.51 4.53
C VAL A 52 -3.61 7.50 5.10
N ASP A 53 -4.72 7.22 4.40
CA ASP A 53 -5.72 6.27 4.87
C ASP A 53 -5.18 4.83 4.89
N SER A 54 -4.40 4.47 3.88
CA SER A 54 -3.68 3.19 3.85
C SER A 54 -2.75 3.02 5.05
N GLN A 55 -1.98 4.07 5.38
CA GLN A 55 -1.07 4.04 6.51
C GLN A 55 -1.82 3.93 7.84
N LYS A 56 -2.88 4.71 8.00
CA LYS A 56 -3.71 4.69 9.20
C LYS A 56 -4.28 3.28 9.41
N TYR A 57 -4.81 2.66 8.35
CA TYR A 57 -5.27 1.28 8.41
C TYR A 57 -4.17 0.30 8.81
N TYR A 58 -2.95 0.46 8.29
CA TYR A 58 -1.80 -0.37 8.68
C TYR A 58 -1.47 -0.23 10.17
N GLN A 59 -1.45 1.01 10.69
CA GLN A 59 -1.19 1.29 12.09
C GLN A 59 -2.29 0.71 12.99
N GLU A 60 -3.56 0.88 12.64
CA GLU A 60 -4.69 0.30 13.38
C GLU A 60 -4.62 -1.23 13.47
N LEU A 61 -4.28 -1.90 12.36
CA LEU A 61 -4.06 -3.35 12.37
C LEU A 61 -2.88 -3.76 13.23
N SER A 62 -1.79 -2.97 13.19
CA SER A 62 -0.62 -3.21 14.03
C SER A 62 -0.93 -3.04 15.51
N MET A 63 -1.76 -2.07 15.88
CA MET A 63 -2.21 -1.87 17.27
C MET A 63 -3.14 -2.99 17.75
N LYS A 64 -3.91 -3.59 16.84
CA LYS A 64 -4.76 -4.76 17.12
C LYS A 64 -3.99 -6.07 17.19
N LYS A 65 -2.68 -6.08 16.86
CA LYS A 65 -1.84 -7.27 17.02
C LYS A 65 -1.37 -7.41 18.46
N GLY A 66 -1.67 -8.56 19.05
CA GLY A 66 -1.24 -8.95 20.39
C GLY A 66 -2.12 -10.10 20.89
N ARG A 67 -1.59 -10.96 21.77
CA ARG A 67 -2.45 -11.89 22.52
C ARG A 67 -3.34 -11.05 23.43
N LYS A 68 -4.66 -11.27 23.41
CA LYS A 68 -5.51 -10.86 24.53
C LYS A 68 -5.02 -11.64 25.76
N SER A 69 -4.55 -10.94 26.78
CA SER A 69 -4.37 -11.53 28.11
C SER A 69 -5.72 -11.81 28.74
#